data_AF-A0A2V9WDU2-F1
#
_entry.id   AF-A0A2V9WDU2-F1
#
_cell.length_a   1.000
_cell.length_b   1.000
_cell.length_c   1.000
_cell.angle_alpha   90.00
_cell.angle_beta   90.00
_cell.angle_gamma   90.00
#
_symmetry.space_group_name_H-M   'P 1'
#
loop_
_entity.id
_entity.type
_entity.pdbx_description
1 polymer ?
#
loop_
_entity_poly.entity_id
_entity_poly.type
_entity_poly.pdbx_seq_one_letter_code
_entity_poly.pdbx_strand_id
1 'polypeptide(L)'
;AKTYRKIVQKKPRPIPQNKLHGSMRKSAIVALVLLVYVAARAQQKPSEQQQPGNSQQQSEPATTLKVDVKLVNVFVTVTDAHGAPVAGLKKENFSVQEDGHEQKIAVFDKESALPLSIALAVDTSLSTRR
;
A
#
# COMPACT_ATOMS: atom_id res chain seq x y z
N ALA A 1 -22.57 16.27 15.25
CA ALA A 1 -22.20 15.63 13.97
C ALA A 1 -20.89 16.20 13.47
N LYS A 2 -20.09 15.42 12.72
CA LYS A 2 -18.79 15.80 12.08
C LYS A 2 -18.42 14.76 11.01
N THR A 3 -17.29 14.94 10.30
CA THR A 3 -17.10 14.50 8.90
C THR A 3 -15.66 14.04 8.53
N TYR A 4 -15.40 12.76 8.11
CA TYR A 4 -14.09 12.06 8.26
C TYR A 4 -13.29 11.50 7.04
N ARG A 5 -11.95 11.58 7.12
CA ARG A 5 -10.86 11.42 6.09
C ARG A 5 -10.43 10.08 5.40
N LYS A 6 -11.24 9.08 4.97
CA LYS A 6 -10.70 7.74 4.51
C LYS A 6 -10.45 7.51 2.98
N ILE A 7 -9.19 7.34 2.53
CA ILE A 7 -8.77 6.89 1.18
C ILE A 7 -8.69 5.35 1.07
N VAL A 8 -8.76 4.79 -0.15
CA VAL A 8 -8.46 3.36 -0.45
C VAL A 8 -7.53 3.20 -1.68
N GLN A 9 -6.46 2.42 -1.55
CA GLN A 9 -5.55 2.01 -2.66
C GLN A 9 -5.64 0.48 -2.87
N LYS A 10 -5.75 0.01 -4.11
CA LYS A 10 -5.80 -1.43 -4.47
C LYS A 10 -4.48 -1.89 -5.11
N LYS A 11 -4.07 -3.14 -4.88
CA LYS A 11 -2.78 -3.73 -5.32
C LYS A 11 -2.97 -4.70 -6.51
N PRO A 12 -2.12 -4.69 -7.55
CA PRO A 12 -2.26 -5.57 -8.73
C PRO A 12 -1.91 -7.04 -8.45
N ARG A 13 -2.39 -7.94 -9.33
CA ARG A 13 -2.20 -9.41 -9.24
C ARG A 13 -1.05 -9.89 -10.14
N PRO A 14 -0.30 -10.95 -9.75
CA PRO A 14 0.75 -11.55 -10.58
C PRO A 14 0.20 -12.49 -11.67
N ILE A 15 1.06 -12.86 -12.62
CA ILE A 15 0.76 -13.71 -13.79
C ILE A 15 1.47 -15.07 -13.62
N PRO A 16 0.83 -16.22 -13.90
CA PRO A 16 1.48 -17.54 -13.85
C PRO A 16 2.34 -17.82 -15.09
N GLN A 17 3.39 -18.64 -14.94
CA GLN A 17 4.19 -19.17 -16.05
C GLN A 17 3.93 -20.68 -16.26
N ASN A 18 3.82 -21.10 -17.52
CA ASN A 18 3.63 -22.51 -17.89
C ASN A 18 4.94 -23.30 -17.87
N LYS A 19 4.85 -24.60 -17.54
CA LYS A 19 6.00 -25.52 -17.46
C LYS A 19 5.86 -26.63 -18.50
N LEU A 20 6.75 -26.67 -19.50
CA LEU A 20 6.80 -27.75 -20.49
C LEU A 20 7.64 -28.94 -19.99
N HIS A 21 7.23 -30.15 -20.37
CA HIS A 21 7.96 -31.40 -20.13
C HIS A 21 8.59 -31.92 -21.43
N GLY A 22 9.73 -32.60 -21.35
CA GLY A 22 10.40 -33.24 -22.49
C GLY A 22 11.40 -34.32 -22.03
N SER A 23 11.34 -35.51 -22.61
CA SER A 23 12.02 -36.71 -22.09
C SER A 23 13.47 -36.88 -22.58
N MET A 24 14.38 -37.21 -21.66
CA MET A 24 15.81 -37.43 -21.90
C MET A 24 16.12 -38.79 -22.54
N ARG A 25 16.15 -38.88 -23.87
CA ARG A 25 16.86 -39.99 -24.59
C ARG A 25 17.72 -39.58 -25.79
N LYS A 26 17.83 -38.29 -26.13
CA LYS A 26 18.69 -37.79 -27.23
C LYS A 26 19.80 -36.81 -26.80
N SER A 27 19.77 -36.32 -25.56
CA SER A 27 20.62 -35.21 -25.11
C SER A 27 22.13 -35.53 -25.04
N ALA A 28 22.53 -36.80 -24.87
CA ALA A 28 23.94 -37.16 -24.69
C ALA A 28 24.82 -36.80 -25.89
N ILE A 29 24.35 -37.08 -27.12
CA ILE A 29 25.08 -36.78 -28.35
C ILE A 29 25.07 -35.27 -28.62
N VAL A 30 23.92 -34.61 -28.41
CA VAL A 30 23.76 -33.15 -28.59
C VAL A 30 24.66 -32.37 -27.63
N ALA A 31 24.76 -32.80 -26.36
CA ALA A 31 25.64 -32.18 -25.38
C ALA A 31 27.12 -32.27 -25.79
N LEU A 32 27.58 -33.42 -26.30
CA LEU A 32 28.97 -33.62 -26.71
C LEU A 32 29.34 -32.74 -27.92
N VAL A 33 28.45 -32.67 -28.93
CA VAL A 33 28.64 -31.78 -30.10
C VAL A 33 28.64 -30.30 -29.69
N LEU A 34 27.75 -29.88 -28.78
CA LEU A 34 27.75 -28.51 -28.25
C LEU A 34 29.03 -28.17 -27.48
N LEU A 35 29.58 -29.12 -26.70
CA LEU A 35 30.80 -28.90 -25.92
C LEU A 35 32.02 -28.64 -26.83
N VAL A 36 32.14 -29.40 -27.94
CA VAL A 36 33.16 -29.17 -28.97
C VAL A 36 32.96 -27.83 -29.67
N TYR A 37 31.72 -27.46 -30.01
CA TYR A 37 31.42 -26.18 -30.68
C TYR A 37 31.75 -24.95 -29.82
N VAL A 38 31.52 -25.03 -28.50
CA VAL A 38 31.88 -23.94 -27.56
C VAL A 38 33.40 -23.80 -27.43
N ALA A 39 34.15 -24.91 -27.33
CA ALA A 39 35.61 -24.87 -27.27
C ALA A 39 36.24 -24.18 -28.49
N ALA A 40 35.72 -24.46 -29.69
CA ALA A 40 36.19 -23.85 -30.94
C ALA A 40 35.97 -22.32 -31.02
N ARG A 41 35.05 -21.75 -30.22
CA ARG A 41 34.83 -20.29 -30.15
C ARG A 41 35.72 -19.59 -29.11
N ALA A 42 36.26 -20.31 -28.12
CA ALA A 42 37.00 -19.72 -27.00
C ALA A 42 38.39 -19.15 -27.36
N GLN A 43 38.94 -19.48 -28.54
CA GLN A 43 40.28 -19.08 -28.97
C GLN A 43 40.33 -17.93 -29.99
N GLN A 44 39.19 -17.39 -30.44
CA GLN A 44 39.18 -16.21 -31.31
C GLN A 44 39.28 -14.90 -30.51
N LYS A 45 40.51 -14.47 -30.21
CA LYS A 45 40.82 -13.12 -29.68
C LYS A 45 41.57 -12.26 -30.71
N PRO A 46 40.88 -11.38 -31.45
CA PRO A 46 41.46 -10.13 -31.94
C PRO A 46 41.47 -9.10 -30.80
N SER A 47 42.54 -8.34 -30.66
CA SER A 47 42.66 -7.25 -29.68
C SER A 47 42.65 -5.90 -30.40
N GLU A 48 41.59 -5.11 -30.26
CA GLU A 48 41.54 -3.74 -30.81
C GLU A 48 41.02 -2.71 -29.81
N GLN A 49 41.98 -1.88 -29.37
CA GLN A 49 41.94 -0.46 -29.01
C GLN A 49 40.90 0.08 -28.01
N GLN A 50 41.42 0.91 -27.10
CA GLN A 50 40.65 1.61 -26.08
C GLN A 50 40.14 2.95 -26.63
N GLN A 51 38.86 3.25 -26.39
CA GLN A 51 38.32 4.61 -26.45
C GLN A 51 37.71 4.92 -25.08
N PRO A 52 38.08 6.01 -24.39
CA PRO A 52 37.46 6.40 -23.13
C PRO A 52 36.07 6.99 -23.39
N GLY A 53 35.10 6.12 -23.65
CA GLY A 53 33.69 6.47 -23.75
C GLY A 53 33.21 7.04 -22.42
N ASN A 54 33.01 8.36 -22.37
CA ASN A 54 32.49 9.03 -21.19
C ASN A 54 31.02 8.65 -20.99
N SER A 55 30.78 7.58 -20.24
CA SER A 55 29.45 7.08 -19.89
C SER A 55 28.72 8.09 -19.01
N GLN A 56 28.17 9.13 -19.64
CA GLN A 56 27.07 9.89 -19.09
C GLN A 56 25.91 8.91 -18.87
N GLN A 57 25.84 8.37 -17.65
CA GLN A 57 24.77 7.48 -17.23
C GLN A 57 23.50 8.33 -17.06
N GLN A 58 22.90 8.66 -18.20
CA GLN A 58 21.69 9.46 -18.31
C GLN A 58 20.57 8.70 -17.61
N SER A 59 20.36 9.05 -16.33
CA SER A 59 19.29 8.51 -15.51
C SER A 59 17.96 8.90 -16.15
N GLU A 60 17.37 7.97 -16.90
CA GLU A 60 16.04 8.18 -17.46
C GLU A 60 15.08 8.58 -16.32
N PRO A 61 14.24 9.61 -16.52
CA PRO A 61 13.40 10.13 -15.45
C PRO A 61 12.40 9.05 -15.03
N ALA A 62 12.65 8.43 -13.87
CA ALA A 62 11.93 7.24 -13.42
C ALA A 62 10.42 7.47 -13.43
N THR A 63 9.74 6.83 -14.39
CA THR A 63 8.32 7.04 -14.73
C THR A 63 7.43 6.76 -13.53
N THR A 64 7.13 7.81 -12.77
CA THR A 64 6.47 7.68 -11.47
C THR A 64 4.98 7.47 -11.68
N LEU A 65 4.55 6.20 -11.59
CA LEU A 65 3.15 5.80 -11.72
C LEU A 65 2.29 6.42 -10.60
N LYS A 66 1.52 7.44 -10.96
CA LYS A 66 0.49 8.04 -10.09
C LYS A 66 -0.84 7.31 -10.27
N VAL A 67 -1.56 7.09 -9.18
CA VAL A 67 -2.87 6.42 -9.17
C VAL A 67 -3.83 7.23 -8.30
N ASP A 68 -4.83 7.82 -8.92
CA ASP A 68 -5.88 8.57 -8.24
C ASP A 68 -6.86 7.64 -7.51
N VAL A 69 -7.24 8.05 -6.29
CA VAL A 69 -8.00 7.21 -5.36
C VAL A 69 -9.01 8.01 -4.56
N LYS A 70 -10.23 7.48 -4.43
CA LYS A 70 -11.36 8.20 -3.82
C LYS A 70 -11.26 8.20 -2.28
N LEU A 71 -11.55 9.36 -1.72
CA LEU A 71 -11.48 9.70 -0.29
C LEU A 71 -12.93 9.81 0.25
N VAL A 72 -13.49 8.74 0.83
CA VAL A 72 -14.92 8.61 1.20
C VAL A 72 -15.10 8.54 2.72
N ASN A 73 -16.02 9.35 3.24
CA ASN A 73 -16.19 9.56 4.67
C ASN A 73 -17.19 8.57 5.30
N VAL A 74 -16.90 8.06 6.49
CA VAL A 74 -17.77 7.14 7.25
C VAL A 74 -17.81 7.54 8.73
N PHE A 75 -18.99 7.45 9.35
CA PHE A 75 -19.23 7.72 10.78
C PHE A 75 -19.71 6.47 11.46
N VAL A 76 -19.19 6.24 12.66
CA VAL A 76 -19.63 5.17 13.54
C VAL A 76 -19.71 5.72 14.95
N THR A 77 -20.85 5.47 15.60
CA THR A 77 -21.01 5.60 17.05
C THR A 77 -21.17 4.19 17.58
N VAL A 78 -20.38 3.82 18.59
CA VAL A 78 -20.46 2.51 19.24
C VAL A 78 -20.93 2.74 20.67
N THR A 79 -22.01 2.07 21.06
CA THR A 79 -22.59 2.16 22.40
C THR A 79 -22.65 0.79 23.06
N ASP A 80 -22.71 0.77 24.39
CA ASP A 80 -23.04 -0.44 25.15
C ASP A 80 -24.55 -0.73 25.13
N ALA A 81 -24.96 -1.76 25.89
CA ALA A 81 -26.37 -2.17 26.04
C ALA A 81 -27.25 -1.15 26.79
N HIS A 82 -26.65 -0.13 27.42
CA HIS A 82 -27.34 0.97 28.10
C HIS A 82 -27.36 2.26 27.27
N GLY A 83 -26.77 2.25 26.06
CA GLY A 83 -26.66 3.40 25.18
C GLY A 83 -25.48 4.32 25.48
N ALA A 84 -24.60 3.98 26.42
CA ALA A 84 -23.43 4.79 26.75
C ALA A 84 -22.31 4.61 25.68
N PRO A 85 -21.63 5.68 25.24
CA PRO A 85 -20.57 5.56 24.23
C PRO A 85 -19.37 4.73 24.70
N VAL A 86 -18.96 3.75 23.89
CA VAL A 86 -17.82 2.88 24.20
C VAL A 86 -16.51 3.65 23.96
N ALA A 87 -15.85 4.02 25.06
CA ALA A 87 -14.56 4.70 25.05
C ALA A 87 -13.40 3.78 24.59
N GLY A 88 -12.21 4.36 24.44
CA GLY A 88 -10.97 3.59 24.23
C GLY A 88 -10.74 3.05 22.80
N LEU A 89 -11.79 2.68 22.07
CA LEU A 89 -11.76 2.01 20.75
C LEU A 89 -10.65 2.49 19.80
N LYS A 90 -10.01 1.55 19.11
CA LYS A 90 -8.90 1.76 18.18
C LYS A 90 -9.27 1.34 16.76
N LYS A 91 -8.43 1.67 15.79
CA LYS A 91 -8.58 1.32 14.37
C LYS A 91 -8.73 -0.19 14.17
N GLU A 92 -8.02 -0.98 14.96
CA GLU A 92 -8.03 -2.45 14.99
C GLU A 92 -9.40 -3.05 15.37
N ASN A 93 -10.29 -2.27 16.00
CA ASN A 93 -11.65 -2.72 16.34
C ASN A 93 -12.65 -2.60 15.18
N PHE A 94 -12.22 -2.13 13.99
CA PHE A 94 -13.09 -1.89 12.84
C PHE A 94 -12.52 -2.54 11.57
N SER A 95 -13.30 -3.43 10.95
CA SER A 95 -13.16 -3.75 9.52
C SER A 95 -14.21 -2.94 8.74
N VAL A 96 -13.89 -2.61 7.49
CA VAL A 96 -14.80 -1.92 6.57
C VAL A 96 -14.81 -2.71 5.27
N GLN A 97 -15.99 -3.14 4.82
CA GLN A 97 -16.16 -3.89 3.58
C GLN A 97 -16.99 -3.09 2.57
N GLU A 98 -16.69 -3.28 1.29
CA GLU A 98 -17.39 -2.70 0.13
C GLU A 98 -17.56 -3.86 -0.86
N ASP A 99 -18.80 -4.19 -1.23
CA ASP A 99 -19.16 -5.34 -2.08
C ASP A 99 -18.49 -6.67 -1.65
N GLY A 100 -18.46 -6.94 -0.33
CA GLY A 100 -17.81 -8.13 0.26
C GLY A 100 -16.27 -8.13 0.24
N HIS A 101 -15.64 -7.04 -0.19
CA HIS A 101 -14.19 -6.89 -0.21
C HIS A 101 -13.73 -5.97 0.93
N GLU A 102 -12.75 -6.38 1.74
CA GLU A 102 -12.20 -5.56 2.81
C GLU A 102 -11.41 -4.34 2.27
N GLN A 103 -11.70 -3.16 2.84
CA GLN A 103 -11.18 -1.87 2.40
C GLN A 103 -10.35 -1.21 3.50
N LYS A 104 -9.02 -1.34 3.41
CA LYS A 104 -8.03 -0.79 4.36
C LYS A 104 -8.39 0.64 4.81
N ILE A 105 -8.46 0.83 6.12
CA ILE A 105 -8.66 2.15 6.73
C ILE A 105 -7.36 2.95 6.57
N ALA A 106 -7.37 4.03 5.78
CA ALA A 106 -6.24 4.95 5.67
C ALA A 106 -6.08 5.78 6.96
N VAL A 107 -6.98 6.73 7.18
CA VAL A 107 -7.06 7.57 8.38
C VAL A 107 -8.10 7.00 9.34
N PHE A 108 -7.80 7.05 10.64
CA PHE A 108 -8.72 6.78 11.74
C PHE A 108 -8.48 7.86 12.80
N ASP A 109 -9.55 8.47 13.30
CA ASP A 109 -9.48 9.60 14.22
C ASP A 109 -10.67 9.54 15.22
N LYS A 110 -10.59 10.30 16.31
CA LYS A 110 -11.63 10.36 17.36
C LYS A 110 -12.25 11.75 17.40
N GLU A 111 -13.58 11.79 17.52
CA GLU A 111 -14.37 13.00 17.20
C GLU A 111 -14.41 14.00 18.39
N SER A 112 -13.29 14.11 19.10
CA SER A 112 -13.23 14.48 20.52
C SER A 112 -13.35 15.98 20.80
N ALA A 113 -13.33 16.82 19.76
CA ALA A 113 -13.36 18.27 19.87
C ALA A 113 -14.62 18.86 19.23
N LEU A 114 -15.72 18.87 19.98
CA LEU A 114 -16.76 19.89 19.85
C LEU A 114 -16.46 20.97 20.91
N PRO A 115 -16.47 22.27 20.57
CA PRO A 115 -16.25 23.32 21.57
C PRO A 115 -17.41 23.32 22.57
N LEU A 116 -17.10 23.09 23.85
CA LEU A 116 -18.07 23.17 24.93
C LEU A 116 -18.22 24.63 25.39
N SER A 117 -19.39 25.21 25.16
CA SER A 117 -19.77 26.52 25.69
C SER A 117 -20.54 26.35 26.99
N ILE A 118 -19.98 26.84 28.10
CA ILE A 118 -20.63 26.84 29.42
C ILE A 118 -21.04 28.28 29.74
N ALA A 119 -22.32 28.50 30.01
CA ALA A 119 -22.84 29.75 30.55
C ALA A 119 -23.23 29.55 32.01
N LEU A 120 -22.65 30.34 32.91
CA LEU A 120 -22.97 30.35 34.34
C LEU A 120 -23.64 31.68 34.70
N ALA A 121 -24.94 31.64 35.02
CA ALA A 121 -25.64 32.75 35.64
C ALA A 121 -25.58 32.59 37.16
N VAL A 122 -25.07 33.60 37.86
CA VAL A 122 -25.06 33.66 39.33
C VAL A 122 -26.02 34.75 39.75
N ASP A 123 -27.08 34.40 40.47
CA ASP A 123 -27.91 35.40 41.15
C ASP A 123 -27.19 35.92 42.40
N THR A 124 -27.15 37.24 42.53
CA THR A 124 -26.58 37.95 43.70
C THR A 124 -27.64 38.78 44.43
N SER A 125 -28.94 38.52 44.19
CA SER A 125 -30.04 39.16 44.90
C SER A 125 -29.97 38.95 46.41
N LEU A 126 -30.49 39.92 47.18
CA LEU A 126 -30.47 39.87 48.65
C LEU A 126 -31.25 38.67 49.22
N SER A 127 -32.25 38.17 48.49
CA SER A 127 -32.99 36.94 48.81
C SER A 127 -32.13 35.67 48.80
N THR A 128 -31.01 35.68 48.09
CA THR A 128 -30.10 34.52 47.95
C THR A 128 -29.00 34.52 49.03
N ARG A 129 -28.96 35.56 49.89
CA ARG A 129 -28.02 35.67 51.03
C ARG A 129 -28.70 35.25 52.33
N ARG A 130 -28.32 34.08 52.85
CA ARG A 130 -28.57 33.69 54.26
C ARG A 130 -27.54 34.29 55.20
#